data_AF-A0A9X1Y5V5-F1
#
_entry.id   AF-A0A9X1Y5V5-F1
#
_cell.length_a   1.000
_cell.length_b   1.000
_cell.length_c   1.000
_cell.angle_alpha   90.00
_cell.angle_beta   90.00
_cell.angle_gamma   90.00
#
_symmetry.space_group_name_H-M   'P 1'
#
loop_
_entity.id
_entity.type
_entity.pdbx_description
1 polymer ?
#
loop_
_entity_poly.entity_id
_entity_poly.type
_entity_poly.pdbx_seq_one_letter_code
_entity_poly.pdbx_strand_id
1 'polypeptide(L)' 'MDRDLIEAQARALGLGTALRDFPADVAEAAAKAGALRRALPGAAPAAPDPAAEPFPPLRVGPAR' A
#
# COMPACT_ATOMS: atom_id res chain seq x y z
N MET A 1 -12.21 0.49 -13.18
CA MET A 1 -11.81 1.16 -11.93
C MET A 1 -12.84 2.23 -11.66
N ASP A 2 -13.35 2.30 -10.44
CA ASP A 2 -14.48 3.17 -10.11
C ASP A 2 -13.99 4.61 -9.91
N ARG A 3 -14.55 5.54 -10.70
CA ARG A 3 -14.15 6.94 -10.72
C ARG A 3 -14.51 7.65 -9.42
N ASP A 4 -15.68 7.34 -8.85
CA ASP A 4 -16.16 8.00 -7.64
C ASP A 4 -15.26 7.63 -6.46
N LEU A 5 -14.74 6.39 -6.44
CA LEU A 5 -13.74 5.93 -5.50
C LEU A 5 -12.40 6.68 -5.62
N ILE A 6 -11.92 6.92 -6.85
CA ILE A 6 -10.68 7.69 -7.09
C ILE A 6 -10.84 9.12 -6.56
N GLU A 7 -11.96 9.77 -6.86
CA GLU A 7 -12.23 11.14 -6.42
C GLU A 7 -12.37 11.24 -4.90
N ALA A 8 -13.06 10.30 -4.26
CA ALA A 8 -13.19 10.25 -2.80
C ALA A 8 -11.83 10.05 -2.11
N GLN A 9 -10.99 9.14 -2.63
CA GLN A 9 -9.65 8.90 -2.10
C GLN A 9 -8.75 10.12 -2.28
N ALA A 10 -8.77 10.75 -3.45
CA ALA A 10 -7.99 11.95 -3.72
C ALA A 10 -8.37 13.10 -2.76
N ARG A 11 -9.67 13.31 -2.51
CA ARG A 11 -10.13 14.30 -1.51
C ARG A 11 -9.66 13.94 -0.10
N ALA A 12 -9.76 12.67 0.31
CA ALA A 12 -9.32 12.21 1.63
C ALA A 12 -7.81 12.39 1.86
N LEU A 13 -7.01 12.29 0.79
CA LEU A 13 -5.56 12.48 0.83
C LEU A 13 -5.14 13.95 0.62
N GLY A 14 -6.09 14.89 0.54
CA GLY A 14 -5.80 16.31 0.32
C GLY A 14 -5.38 16.65 -1.12
N LEU A 15 -5.52 15.73 -2.06
CA LEU A 15 -5.16 15.89 -3.48
C LEU A 15 -6.26 16.59 -4.30
N GLY A 16 -7.15 17.37 -3.66
CA GLY A 16 -8.28 18.02 -4.31
C GLY A 16 -7.87 18.98 -5.44
N THR A 17 -6.78 19.71 -5.27
CA THR A 17 -6.23 20.60 -6.31
C THR A 17 -5.74 19.81 -7.52
N ALA A 18 -5.03 18.70 -7.29
CA ALA A 18 -4.56 17.82 -8.37
C ALA A 18 -5.73 17.17 -9.13
N LEU A 19 -6.80 16.78 -8.41
CA LEU A 19 -8.01 16.25 -9.04
C LEU A 19 -8.70 17.29 -9.93
N ARG A 20 -8.73 18.56 -9.50
CA ARG A 20 -9.36 19.65 -10.25
C ARG A 20 -8.54 20.05 -11.49
N ASP A 21 -7.24 20.20 -11.33
CA ASP A 21 -6.38 20.79 -12.35
C ASP A 21 -5.84 19.72 -13.33
N PHE A 22 -5.73 18.46 -12.89
CA PHE A 22 -5.14 17.35 -13.66
C PHE A 22 -5.93 16.03 -13.51
N PRO A 23 -7.24 15.99 -13.83
CA PRO A 23 -8.07 14.81 -13.60
C PRO A 23 -7.63 13.57 -14.39
N ALA A 24 -7.10 13.76 -15.61
CA ALA A 24 -6.62 12.67 -16.46
C ALA A 24 -5.36 12.00 -15.87
N ASP A 25 -4.41 12.81 -15.40
CA ASP A 25 -3.16 12.32 -14.81
C ASP A 25 -3.43 11.56 -13.51
N VAL A 26 -4.37 12.04 -12.69
CA VAL A 26 -4.80 11.33 -11.47
C VAL A 26 -5.43 9.98 -11.82
N ALA A 27 -6.27 9.92 -12.86
CA ALA A 27 -6.86 8.66 -13.30
C ALA A 27 -5.81 7.68 -13.83
N GLU A 28 -4.84 8.15 -14.61
CA GLU A 28 -3.75 7.33 -15.14
C GLU A 28 -2.83 6.81 -14.03
N ALA A 29 -2.45 7.68 -13.08
CA ALA A 29 -1.66 7.30 -11.93
C ALA A 29 -2.37 6.25 -11.07
N ALA A 30 -3.67 6.40 -10.87
CA ALA A 30 -4.47 5.45 -10.12
C ALA A 30 -4.57 4.09 -10.85
N ALA A 31 -4.73 4.08 -12.18
CA ALA A 31 -4.68 2.86 -12.98
C ALA A 31 -3.33 2.15 -12.90
N LYS A 32 -2.22 2.91 -12.99
CA LYS A 32 -0.84 2.40 -12.83
C LYS A 32 -0.61 1.81 -11.44
N ALA A 33 -1.03 2.50 -10.38
CA ALA A 33 -0.94 2.02 -9.01
C ALA A 33 -1.72 0.69 -8.83
N GLY A 34 -2.92 0.59 -9.40
CA GLY A 34 -3.70 -0.65 -9.40
C GLY A 34 -3.02 -1.81 -10.14
N ALA A 35 -2.39 -1.53 -11.28
CA ALA A 35 -1.64 -2.53 -12.04
C ALA A 35 -0.39 -3.01 -11.30
N LEU A 36 0.39 -2.08 -10.73
CA LEU A 36 1.57 -2.38 -9.92
C LEU A 36 1.20 -3.20 -8.68
N ARG A 37 0.12 -2.85 -7.97
CA ARG A 37 -0.36 -3.62 -6.83
C ARG A 37 -0.72 -5.07 -7.20
N ARG A 38 -1.25 -5.31 -8.40
CA ARG A 38 -1.51 -6.68 -8.88
C ARG A 38 -0.24 -7.44 -9.29
N ALA A 39 0.78 -6.71 -9.76
CA ALA A 39 2.03 -7.29 -10.22
C ALA A 39 3.05 -7.56 -9.10
N LEU A 40 2.90 -6.89 -7.94
CA LEU A 40 3.80 -7.07 -6.80
C LEU A 40 3.57 -8.44 -6.12
N PRO A 41 4.59 -9.31 -6.04
CA PRO A 41 4.53 -10.53 -5.25
C PRO A 41 4.30 -10.17 -3.77
N GLY A 42 3.24 -10.70 -3.15
CA GLY A 42 2.91 -10.41 -1.75
C GLY A 42 2.02 -9.19 -1.49
N ALA A 43 1.35 -8.64 -2.51
CA ALA A 43 0.46 -7.48 -2.37
C ALA A 43 -0.80 -7.70 -1.49
N ALA A 44 -0.96 -8.90 -0.92
CA ALA A 44 -1.51 -9.09 0.42
C ALA A 44 -0.85 -10.33 1.06
N PRO A 45 -0.23 -10.17 2.22
CA PRO A 45 -0.84 -10.76 3.41
C PRO A 45 -1.44 -9.65 4.28
N ALA A 46 -2.46 -9.99 5.06
CA ALA A 46 -2.86 -9.17 6.21
C ALA A 46 -1.59 -8.79 6.99
N ALA A 47 -1.53 -7.56 7.50
CA ALA A 47 -0.40 -7.10 8.31
C ALA A 47 0.02 -8.24 9.27
N PRO A 48 1.29 -8.68 9.26
CA PRO A 48 1.72 -9.77 10.13
C PRO A 48 1.34 -9.38 11.56
N ASP A 49 0.69 -10.30 12.26
CA ASP A 49 0.29 -10.11 13.65
C ASP A 49 1.48 -9.53 14.42
N PRO A 50 1.38 -8.32 15.01
CA PRO A 50 2.48 -7.71 15.74
C PRO A 50 2.92 -8.55 16.96
N ALA A 51 2.12 -9.53 17.39
CA ALA A 51 2.48 -10.51 18.41
C ALA A 51 3.10 -11.80 17.85
N ALA A 52 3.20 -11.96 16.53
CA ALA A 52 3.90 -13.09 15.93
C ALA A 52 5.41 -12.85 16.00
N GLU A 53 6.06 -13.42 17.02
CA GLU A 53 7.51 -13.37 17.15
C GLU A 53 8.18 -14.07 15.95
N PRO A 54 8.94 -13.36 15.10
CA PRO A 54 9.49 -13.94 13.87
C PRO A 54 10.78 -14.75 14.10
N PHE A 55 11.34 -14.76 15.31
CA PHE A 55 12.70 -15.24 15.54
C PHE A 55 12.74 -16.30 16.64
N PRO A 56 13.41 -17.46 16.41
CA PRO A 56 13.66 -18.41 17.47
C PRO A 56 14.53 -17.75 18.56
N PRO A 57 14.32 -18.10 19.85
CA PRO A 57 15.10 -17.51 20.94
C PRO A 57 16.60 -17.77 20.72
N LEU A 58 17.39 -16.71 20.89
CA LEU A 58 18.84 -16.73 20.81
C LEU A 58 19.39 -17.79 21.78
N ARG A 59 19.84 -18.92 21.25
CA ARG A 59 20.55 -19.93 22.04
C ARG A 59 21.99 -19.46 22.23
N VAL A 60 22.23 -18.71 23.30
CA VAL A 60 23.59 -18.45 23.77
C VAL A 60 24.12 -19.75 24.40
N GLY A 61 25.00 -20.45 23.68
CA GLY A 61 25.74 -21.59 24.24
C GLY A 61 26.73 -21.12 25.32
N PRO A 62 27.08 -21.97 26.31
CA PRO A 62 27.96 -21.56 27.40
C PRO A 62 29.33 -21.16 26.86
N ALA A 63 29.79 -19.96 27.24
CA ALA A 63 31.14 -19.49 26.96
C ALA A 63 32.16 -20.46 27.58
N ARG A 64 33.07 -20.97 26.76
CA ARG A 64 34.21 -21.77 27.19
C ARG A 64 35.49 -20.97 27.00
#